data_AF-A0A834NB80-F1
#
_entry.id   AF-A0A834NB80-F1
#
_cell.length_a   1.000
_cell.length_b   1.000
_cell.length_c   1.000
_cell.angle_alpha   90.00
_cell.angle_beta   90.00
_cell.angle_gamma   90.00
#
_symmetry.space_group_name_H-M   'P 1'
#
loop_
_entity.id
_entity.type
_entity.pdbx_description
1 polymer ?
#
loop_
_entity_poly.entity_id
_entity_poly.type
_entity_poly.pdbx_seq_one_letter_code
_entity_poly.pdbx_strand_id
1 'polypeptide(L)'
;MTKVVAEWTTLNCPGQRCEELKDCVECMAYGTGPLAKNGTCDCSYQIDIVDVVKEDPENDYKSDAHFCRTDGDQGCFFVFKYEYVGNDNTIKILAQKERECPVPIDVLAVSLGVVLSTIFLGLLIILLWKIYTMIHDKREFEKFQRECILARWDRGDNPLYKQATSTFNNPTFSENM
;
A
#
# COMPACT_ATOMS: atom_id res chain seq x y z
N MET A 1 -4.99 37.27 1.04
CA MET A 1 -5.23 35.84 1.38
C MET A 1 -6.18 35.82 2.56
N THR A 2 -7.45 36.03 2.24
CA THR A 2 -8.55 36.17 3.19
C THR A 2 -9.12 34.80 3.50
N LYS A 3 -9.32 34.57 4.80
CA LYS A 3 -9.98 33.41 5.40
C LYS A 3 -11.33 33.19 4.70
N VAL A 4 -11.57 31.98 4.20
CA VAL A 4 -12.92 31.53 3.83
C VAL A 4 -13.58 31.11 5.14
N VAL A 5 -14.14 32.09 5.84
CA VAL A 5 -14.99 31.88 7.00
C VAL A 5 -16.37 31.52 6.47
N ALA A 6 -16.84 30.34 6.90
CA ALA A 6 -18.22 29.97 7.12
C ALA A 6 -19.29 30.87 6.47
N GLU A 7 -19.76 30.45 5.29
CA GLU A 7 -20.93 31.04 4.64
C GLU A 7 -21.90 29.92 4.27
N TRP A 8 -22.48 29.30 5.29
CA TRP A 8 -23.69 28.47 5.22
C TRP A 8 -24.45 28.55 6.56
N THR A 9 -25.06 29.70 6.86
CA THR A 9 -26.16 29.76 7.83
C THR A 9 -27.48 29.81 7.09
N THR A 10 -28.39 28.93 7.52
CA THR A 10 -29.79 28.70 7.11
C THR A 10 -30.02 27.82 5.88
N LEU A 11 -29.61 26.56 5.96
CA LEU A 11 -30.34 25.43 5.41
C LEU A 11 -30.37 24.37 6.51
N ASN A 12 -31.55 23.90 6.92
CA ASN A 12 -31.65 22.77 7.85
C ASN A 12 -31.04 21.54 7.17
N CYS A 13 -29.74 21.35 7.32
CA CYS A 13 -29.06 20.12 6.93
C CYS A 13 -29.55 19.02 7.89
N PRO A 14 -29.93 17.83 7.40
CA PRO A 14 -30.35 16.72 8.26
C PRO A 14 -29.28 16.33 9.31
N GLY A 15 -28.03 16.78 9.15
CA GLY A 15 -26.93 16.54 10.08
C GLY A 15 -26.94 17.36 11.38
N GLN A 16 -27.67 18.48 11.49
CA GLN A 16 -27.59 19.31 12.71
C GLN A 16 -28.14 18.58 13.95
N ARG A 17 -29.25 17.84 13.77
CA ARG A 17 -29.80 16.97 14.83
C ARG A 17 -28.88 15.80 15.16
N CYS A 18 -28.16 15.26 14.17
CA CYS A 18 -27.18 14.22 14.43
C CYS A 18 -26.05 14.72 15.36
N GLU A 19 -25.58 15.96 15.16
CA GLU A 19 -24.53 16.54 16.00
C GLU A 19 -25.01 16.83 17.42
N GLU A 20 -26.25 17.31 17.59
CA GLU A 20 -26.87 17.52 18.91
C GLU A 20 -27.11 16.22 19.69
N LEU A 21 -27.54 15.16 18.99
CA LEU A 21 -27.88 13.87 19.61
C LEU A 21 -26.65 12.98 19.82
N LYS A 22 -25.54 13.24 19.12
CA LYS A 22 -24.28 12.50 19.19
C LYS A 22 -23.85 12.26 20.63
N ASP A 23 -23.69 13.34 21.40
CA ASP A 23 -23.12 13.27 22.75
C ASP A 23 -24.00 12.45 23.71
N CYS A 24 -25.33 12.54 23.53
CA CYS A 24 -26.28 11.79 24.33
C CYS A 24 -26.29 10.30 23.98
N VAL A 25 -26.26 9.98 22.70
CA VAL A 25 -26.14 8.60 22.22
C VAL A 25 -24.83 7.99 22.68
N GLU A 26 -23.72 8.74 22.60
CA GLU A 26 -22.41 8.26 23.00
C GLU A 26 -22.37 7.91 24.50
N CYS A 27 -22.94 8.77 25.33
CA CYS A 27 -23.02 8.53 26.77
C CYS A 27 -23.95 7.36 27.12
N MET A 28 -25.18 7.32 26.57
CA MET A 28 -26.18 6.32 26.95
C MET A 28 -25.89 4.92 26.38
N ALA A 29 -25.39 4.83 25.14
CA ALA A 29 -25.13 3.55 24.50
C ALA A 29 -23.77 2.94 24.93
N TYR A 30 -22.78 3.78 25.20
CA TYR A 30 -21.40 3.31 25.39
C TYR A 30 -20.72 3.80 26.68
N GLY A 31 -21.32 4.74 27.41
CA GLY A 31 -20.75 5.29 28.63
C GLY A 31 -19.49 6.13 28.41
N THR A 32 -19.27 6.64 27.19
CA THR A 32 -18.12 7.52 26.87
C THR A 32 -18.60 8.87 26.34
N GLY A 33 -17.68 9.76 25.97
CA GLY A 33 -18.00 11.10 25.47
C GLY A 33 -18.06 12.19 26.56
N PRO A 34 -18.32 13.44 26.15
CA PRO A 34 -18.23 14.63 27.03
C PRO A 34 -19.33 14.69 28.10
N LEU A 35 -20.47 14.04 27.85
CA LEU A 35 -21.60 13.98 28.78
C LEU A 35 -21.46 12.84 29.81
N ALA A 36 -20.52 11.91 29.62
CA ALA A 36 -20.24 10.83 30.55
C ALA A 36 -19.43 11.34 31.75
N LYS A 37 -20.08 12.04 32.68
CA LYS A 37 -19.47 12.48 33.94
C LYS A 37 -19.86 11.53 35.06
N ASN A 38 -18.86 10.88 35.67
CA ASN A 38 -19.03 9.98 36.82
C ASN A 38 -20.07 8.85 36.60
N GLY A 39 -20.21 8.36 35.37
CA GLY A 39 -21.15 7.28 35.04
C GLY A 39 -22.62 7.68 35.00
N THR A 40 -22.93 8.98 35.10
CA THR A 40 -24.28 9.51 34.91
C THR A 40 -24.36 10.31 33.62
N CYS A 41 -25.36 10.00 32.79
CA CYS A 41 -25.65 10.71 31.54
C CYS A 41 -26.84 11.65 31.74
N ASP A 42 -26.66 12.93 31.45
CA ASP A 42 -27.74 13.93 31.51
C ASP A 42 -28.40 14.06 30.13
N CYS A 43 -29.35 13.18 29.84
CA CYS A 43 -30.06 13.12 28.55
C CYS A 43 -31.55 12.86 28.75
N SER A 44 -32.39 13.76 28.22
CA SER A 44 -33.85 13.71 28.32
C SER A 44 -34.52 12.85 27.23
N TYR A 45 -33.74 12.27 26.32
CA TYR A 45 -34.24 11.52 25.17
C TYR A 45 -34.42 10.03 25.48
N GLN A 46 -35.43 9.41 24.88
CA GLN A 46 -35.60 7.96 24.93
C GLN A 46 -34.68 7.31 23.87
N ILE A 47 -33.69 6.57 24.35
CA ILE A 47 -32.69 5.89 23.51
C ILE A 47 -32.84 4.39 23.73
N ASP A 48 -33.22 3.67 22.68
CA ASP A 48 -33.26 2.22 22.65
C ASP A 48 -32.01 1.68 21.96
N ILE A 49 -31.32 0.75 22.63
CA ILE A 49 -30.09 0.15 22.11
C ILE A 49 -30.45 -1.14 21.37
N VAL A 50 -30.11 -1.19 20.08
CA VAL A 50 -30.38 -2.33 19.18
C VAL A 50 -29.09 -2.93 18.64
N ASP A 51 -29.10 -4.22 18.30
CA ASP A 51 -27.88 -4.90 17.85
C ASP A 51 -27.37 -4.35 16.51
N VAL A 52 -28.27 -4.06 15.55
CA VAL A 52 -27.94 -3.48 14.25
C VAL A 52 -29.01 -2.49 13.83
N VAL A 53 -28.60 -1.25 13.57
CA VAL A 53 -29.45 -0.24 12.93
C VAL A 53 -29.28 -0.39 11.42
N LYS A 54 -30.35 -0.73 10.70
CA LYS A 54 -30.32 -0.93 9.24
C LYS A 54 -31.02 0.22 8.53
N GLU A 55 -30.36 0.81 7.54
CA GLU A 55 -31.01 1.73 6.60
C GLU A 55 -32.08 0.97 5.81
N ASP A 56 -33.33 1.42 5.94
CA ASP A 56 -34.46 0.90 5.18
C ASP A 56 -35.17 2.10 4.53
N PRO A 57 -34.76 2.49 3.31
CA PRO A 57 -35.24 3.73 2.69
C PRO A 57 -36.76 3.76 2.51
N GLU A 58 -37.44 2.60 2.47
CA GLU A 58 -38.90 2.55 2.29
C GLU A 58 -39.65 2.77 3.61
N ASN A 59 -39.15 2.22 4.72
CA ASN A 59 -39.73 2.43 6.04
C ASN A 59 -39.28 3.75 6.68
N ASP A 60 -38.06 4.19 6.41
CA ASP A 60 -37.48 5.43 6.94
C ASP A 60 -38.20 6.66 6.38
N TYR A 61 -38.54 6.64 5.09
CA TYR A 61 -39.35 7.71 4.49
C TYR A 61 -40.76 7.79 5.07
N LYS A 62 -41.36 6.64 5.42
CA LYS A 62 -42.72 6.58 6.01
C LYS A 62 -42.75 7.03 7.47
N SER A 63 -41.65 6.85 8.20
CA SER A 63 -41.51 7.17 9.62
C SER A 63 -40.79 8.50 9.90
N ASP A 64 -40.44 9.25 8.83
CA ASP A 64 -39.61 10.45 8.90
C ASP A 64 -38.34 10.22 9.75
N ALA A 65 -37.71 9.09 9.51
CA ALA A 65 -36.57 8.67 10.28
C ALA A 65 -35.25 8.98 9.57
N HIS A 66 -34.29 9.46 10.34
CA HIS A 66 -33.03 9.95 9.84
C HIS A 66 -31.87 9.13 10.38
N PHE A 67 -30.99 8.73 9.47
CA PHE A 67 -29.76 8.01 9.78
C PHE A 67 -28.61 8.96 10.06
N CYS A 68 -27.92 8.71 11.17
CA CYS A 68 -26.75 9.45 11.61
C CYS A 68 -25.57 8.49 11.76
N ARG A 69 -24.49 8.79 11.05
CA ARG A 69 -23.19 8.15 11.24
C ARG A 69 -22.22 9.17 11.80
N THR A 70 -21.66 8.87 12.96
CA THR A 70 -20.83 9.83 13.68
C THR A 70 -19.53 9.21 14.16
N ASP A 71 -18.49 10.04 14.23
CA ASP A 71 -17.21 9.70 14.82
C ASP A 71 -17.37 9.51 16.34
N GLY A 72 -16.85 8.41 16.86
CA GLY A 72 -16.71 8.18 18.29
C GLY A 72 -15.24 8.14 18.71
N ASP A 73 -15.02 7.72 19.95
CA ASP A 73 -13.68 7.57 20.50
C ASP A 73 -12.81 6.56 19.72
N GLN A 74 -11.50 6.82 19.72
CA GLN A 74 -10.46 5.94 19.15
C GLN A 74 -10.59 5.66 17.64
N GLY A 75 -11.23 6.56 16.88
CA GLY A 75 -11.37 6.41 15.43
C GLY A 75 -12.41 5.35 15.02
N CYS A 76 -13.24 4.92 15.96
CA CYS A 76 -14.42 4.13 15.67
C CYS A 76 -15.57 5.03 15.21
N PHE A 77 -16.50 4.47 14.45
CA PHE A 77 -17.75 5.12 14.10
C PHE A 77 -18.90 4.43 14.83
N PHE A 78 -19.93 5.18 15.15
CA PHE A 78 -21.19 4.61 15.60
C PHE A 78 -22.35 5.14 14.77
N VAL A 79 -23.37 4.30 14.66
CA VAL A 79 -24.57 4.58 13.87
C VAL A 79 -25.76 4.64 14.80
N PHE A 80 -26.61 5.63 14.59
CA PHE A 80 -27.90 5.73 15.24
C PHE A 80 -28.92 6.31 14.27
N LYS A 81 -30.18 6.02 14.55
CA LYS A 81 -31.33 6.52 13.80
C LYS A 81 -32.24 7.25 14.76
N TYR A 82 -32.81 8.38 14.36
CA TYR A 82 -33.84 9.05 15.14
C TYR A 82 -35.12 9.21 14.32
N GLU A 83 -36.27 9.07 14.97
CA GLU A 83 -37.61 9.20 14.38
C GLU A 83 -38.47 10.15 15.22
N TYR A 84 -39.34 10.92 14.55
CA TYR A 84 -40.32 11.78 15.21
C TYR A 84 -41.62 11.01 15.41
N VAL A 85 -41.99 10.78 16.67
CA VAL A 85 -43.20 10.04 17.04
C VAL A 85 -44.28 10.97 17.57
N GLY A 86 -45.45 10.91 16.94
CA GLY A 86 -46.66 11.61 17.36
C GLY A 86 -46.67 13.12 17.04
N ASN A 87 -47.78 13.78 17.37
CA ASN A 87 -47.95 15.23 17.16
C ASN A 87 -47.13 16.09 18.14
N ASP A 88 -46.60 15.49 19.21
CA ASP A 88 -45.89 16.19 20.28
C ASP A 88 -44.38 16.34 20.01
N ASN A 89 -43.92 16.04 18.79
CA ASN A 89 -42.50 16.09 18.38
C ASN A 89 -41.56 15.28 19.31
N THR A 90 -42.03 14.16 19.86
CA THR A 90 -41.16 13.31 20.69
C THR A 90 -40.18 12.55 19.80
N ILE A 91 -38.88 12.65 20.11
CA ILE A 91 -37.82 12.00 19.34
C ILE A 91 -37.51 10.65 19.98
N LYS A 92 -37.66 9.57 19.23
CA LYS A 92 -37.13 8.25 19.62
C LYS A 92 -35.83 7.99 18.89
N ILE A 93 -34.86 7.46 19.60
CA ILE A 93 -33.51 7.22 19.08
C ILE A 93 -33.19 5.73 19.18
N LEU A 94 -32.80 5.14 18.07
CA LEU A 94 -32.31 3.77 17.97
C LEU A 94 -30.80 3.82 17.78
N ALA A 95 -30.05 3.45 18.83
CA ALA A 95 -28.59 3.43 18.80
C ALA A 95 -28.09 2.01 18.55
N GLN A 96 -27.08 1.86 17.70
CA GLN A 96 -26.42 0.57 17.55
C GLN A 96 -25.62 0.23 18.81
N LYS A 97 -25.67 -1.03 19.25
CA LYS A 97 -24.98 -1.51 20.45
C LYS A 97 -23.47 -1.60 20.27
N GLU A 98 -23.02 -2.00 19.09
CA GLU A 98 -21.60 -2.24 18.79
C GLU A 98 -21.08 -1.19 17.81
N ARG A 99 -19.90 -0.63 18.12
CA ARG A 99 -19.25 0.40 17.30
C ARG A 99 -18.57 -0.24 16.10
N GLU A 100 -18.57 0.45 14.98
CA GLU A 100 -17.76 0.12 13.82
C GLU A 100 -16.32 0.63 14.02
N CYS A 101 -15.47 -0.20 14.61
CA CYS A 101 -14.06 0.11 14.78
C CYS A 101 -13.21 -0.49 13.64
N PRO A 102 -12.21 0.25 13.12
CA PRO A 102 -11.24 -0.34 12.21
C PRO A 102 -10.46 -1.44 12.94
N VAL A 103 -10.28 -2.59 12.26
CA VAL A 103 -9.56 -3.73 12.81
C VAL A 103 -8.09 -3.32 13.05
N PRO A 104 -7.51 -3.57 14.24
CA PRO A 104 -6.11 -3.30 14.47
C PRO A 104 -5.25 -4.17 13.55
N ILE A 105 -4.50 -3.53 12.66
CA ILE A 105 -3.55 -4.21 11.79
C ILE A 105 -2.26 -4.43 12.58
N ASP A 106 -1.76 -5.66 12.62
CA ASP A 106 -0.45 -5.95 13.21
C ASP A 106 0.67 -5.40 12.32
N VAL A 107 1.10 -4.19 12.66
CA VAL A 107 2.13 -3.43 11.94
C VAL A 107 3.45 -4.20 11.89
N LEU A 108 3.76 -4.98 12.93
CA LEU A 108 4.99 -5.75 13.02
C LEU A 108 4.97 -6.90 12.01
N ALA A 109 3.88 -7.66 11.96
CA ALA A 109 3.73 -8.77 11.01
C ALA A 109 3.83 -8.30 9.55
N VAL A 110 3.13 -7.20 9.20
CA VAL A 110 3.18 -6.63 7.86
C VAL A 110 4.59 -6.15 7.51
N SER A 111 5.25 -5.45 8.43
CA SER A 111 6.61 -4.94 8.19
C SER A 111 7.63 -6.05 7.93
N LEU A 112 7.58 -7.14 8.70
CA LEU A 112 8.45 -8.31 8.50
C LEU A 112 8.20 -8.98 7.15
N GLY A 113 6.93 -9.13 6.77
CA GLY A 113 6.56 -9.69 5.47
C GLY A 113 7.14 -8.89 4.30
N VAL A 114 7.05 -7.57 4.35
CA VAL A 114 7.58 -6.69 3.29
C VAL A 114 9.11 -6.76 3.21
N VAL A 115 9.80 -6.74 4.35
CA VAL A 115 11.27 -6.79 4.40
C VAL A 115 11.78 -8.12 3.83
N LEU A 116 11.23 -9.24 4.28
CA LEU A 116 11.62 -10.57 3.79
C LEU A 116 11.32 -10.72 2.29
N SER A 117 10.15 -10.25 1.84
CA SER A 117 9.77 -10.27 0.43
C SER A 117 10.75 -9.48 -0.44
N THR A 118 11.15 -8.29 0.00
CA THR A 118 12.08 -7.42 -0.75
C THR A 118 13.47 -8.04 -0.84
N ILE A 119 13.98 -8.63 0.25
CA ILE A 119 15.26 -9.34 0.25
C ILE A 119 15.20 -10.52 -0.73
N PHE A 120 14.14 -11.34 -0.66
CA PHE A 120 13.99 -12.50 -1.53
C PHE A 120 13.89 -12.12 -3.00
N LEU A 121 13.10 -11.08 -3.31
CA LEU A 121 12.96 -10.58 -4.67
C LEU A 121 14.29 -10.01 -5.21
N GLY A 122 15.03 -9.26 -4.38
CA GLY A 122 16.35 -8.75 -4.73
C GLY A 122 17.34 -9.87 -5.02
N LEU A 123 17.37 -10.92 -4.19
CA LEU A 123 18.22 -12.09 -4.42
C LEU A 123 17.86 -12.82 -5.72
N LEU A 124 16.57 -13.00 -6.02
CA LEU A 124 16.14 -13.62 -7.28
C LEU A 124 16.62 -12.83 -8.50
N ILE A 125 16.48 -11.50 -8.48
CA ILE A 125 16.93 -10.64 -9.59
C ILE A 125 18.45 -10.72 -9.75
N ILE A 126 19.21 -10.69 -8.66
CA ILE A 126 20.67 -10.82 -8.70
C ILE A 126 21.10 -12.19 -9.25
N LEU A 127 20.42 -13.27 -8.84
CA LEU A 127 20.71 -14.62 -9.33
C LEU A 127 20.46 -14.72 -10.84
N LEU A 128 19.32 -14.21 -11.32
CA LEU A 128 19.00 -14.19 -12.75
C LEU A 128 20.02 -13.36 -13.55
N TRP A 129 20.37 -12.17 -13.06
CA TRP A 129 21.38 -11.33 -13.70
C TRP A 129 22.76 -12.00 -13.73
N LYS A 130 23.16 -12.63 -12.62
CA LYS A 130 24.41 -13.38 -12.52
C LYS A 130 24.45 -14.58 -13.47
N ILE A 131 23.36 -15.33 -13.59
CA ILE A 131 23.27 -16.45 -14.55
C ILE A 131 23.36 -15.93 -15.98
N TYR A 132 22.63 -14.85 -16.31
CA TYR A 132 22.66 -14.24 -17.63
C TYR A 132 24.06 -13.77 -18.02
N THR A 133 24.72 -13.03 -17.14
CA THR A 133 26.08 -12.52 -17.37
C THR A 133 27.10 -13.64 -17.45
N MET A 134 27.02 -14.66 -16.60
CA MET A 134 27.90 -15.83 -16.68
C MET A 134 27.80 -16.55 -18.04
N ILE A 135 26.59 -16.67 -18.60
CA ILE A 135 26.40 -17.27 -19.93
C ILE A 135 27.01 -16.36 -21.01
N HIS A 136 26.81 -15.05 -20.93
CA HIS A 136 27.38 -14.09 -21.86
C HIS A 136 28.91 -14.13 -21.86
N ASP A 137 29.51 -14.03 -20.67
CA ASP A 137 30.97 -14.07 -20.50
C ASP A 137 31.55 -15.40 -20.96
N LYS A 138 30.89 -16.52 -20.69
CA LYS A 138 31.34 -17.84 -21.19
C LYS A 138 31.34 -17.89 -22.72
N ARG A 139 30.33 -17.34 -23.38
CA ARG A 139 30.25 -17.30 -24.84
C ARG A 139 31.37 -16.46 -25.45
N GLU A 140 31.61 -15.27 -24.91
CA GLU A 140 32.70 -14.40 -25.37
C GLU A 140 34.07 -15.02 -25.10
N PHE A 141 34.25 -15.67 -23.95
CA PHE A 141 35.49 -16.35 -23.60
C PHE A 141 35.80 -17.50 -24.56
N GLU A 142 34.82 -18.34 -24.89
CA GLU A 142 34.99 -19.41 -25.89
C GLU A 142 35.35 -18.85 -27.27
N LYS A 143 34.74 -17.74 -27.68
CA LYS A 143 35.08 -17.06 -28.94
C LYS A 143 36.51 -16.54 -28.94
N PHE A 144 36.91 -15.85 -27.87
CA PHE A 144 38.26 -15.32 -27.71
C PHE A 144 39.33 -16.42 -27.72
N GLN A 145 39.08 -17.54 -27.03
CA GLN A 145 40.01 -18.68 -27.05
C GLN A 145 40.18 -19.26 -28.46
N ARG A 146 39.10 -19.38 -29.23
CA ARG A 146 39.17 -19.85 -30.63
C ARG A 146 40.01 -18.90 -31.49
N GLU A 147 39.80 -17.59 -31.38
CA GLU A 147 40.59 -16.57 -32.08
C GLU A 147 42.08 -16.62 -31.70
N CYS A 148 42.39 -16.80 -30.41
CA CYS A 148 43.77 -16.94 -29.94
C CYS A 148 44.47 -18.19 -30.48
N ILE A 149 43.78 -19.33 -30.53
CA ILE A 149 44.33 -20.58 -31.08
C ILE A 149 44.60 -20.41 -32.58
N LEU A 150 43.65 -19.87 -33.34
CA LEU A 150 43.81 -19.61 -34.78
C LEU A 150 44.98 -18.64 -35.06
N ALA A 151 45.08 -17.55 -34.30
CA ALA A 151 46.19 -16.59 -34.44
C ALA A 151 47.57 -17.17 -34.04
N ARG A 152 47.63 -18.22 -33.21
CA ARG A 152 48.89 -18.94 -32.92
C ARG A 152 49.31 -19.84 -34.08
N TRP A 153 48.36 -20.47 -34.77
CA TRP A 153 48.63 -21.26 -35.98
C TRP A 153 49.07 -20.38 -37.17
N ASP A 154 48.50 -19.18 -37.29
CA ASP A 154 48.84 -18.22 -38.35
C ASP A 154 50.25 -17.57 -38.21
N ARG A 155 50.93 -17.78 -37.07
CA ARG A 155 52.32 -17.33 -36.85
C ARG A 155 53.39 -18.34 -37.32
N GLY A 156 52.97 -19.47 -37.87
CA GLY A 156 53.87 -20.54 -38.33
C GLY A 156 54.71 -20.17 -39.55
N ASP A 157 54.19 -19.33 -40.45
CA ASP A 157 54.93 -18.75 -41.57
C ASP A 157 54.16 -17.52 -42.05
N ASN A 158 54.61 -16.31 -41.70
CA ASN A 158 54.00 -15.09 -42.23
C ASN A 158 54.49 -14.90 -43.69
N PRO A 159 53.64 -15.06 -44.73
CA PRO A 159 54.06 -14.95 -46.13
C PRO A 159 54.54 -13.53 -46.52
N LEU A 160 54.31 -12.52 -45.67
CA LEU A 160 54.84 -11.16 -45.82
C LEU A 160 56.21 -10.96 -45.15
N TYR A 161 56.65 -11.84 -44.26
CA TYR A 161 57.92 -11.69 -43.55
C TYR A 161 59.05 -12.28 -44.38
N LYS A 162 59.80 -11.42 -45.07
CA LYS A 162 61.07 -11.80 -45.72
C LYS A 162 62.21 -11.61 -44.73
N GLN A 163 62.94 -12.68 -44.41
CA GLN A 163 64.16 -12.59 -43.61
C GLN A 163 65.19 -11.74 -44.37
N ALA A 164 65.69 -10.68 -43.75
CA ALA A 164 66.67 -9.76 -44.33
C ALA A 164 68.11 -10.31 -44.30
N THR A 165 68.27 -11.62 -44.51
CA THR A 165 69.58 -12.29 -44.51
C THR A 165 69.64 -13.17 -45.74
N SER A 166 70.44 -12.79 -46.73
CA SER A 166 70.70 -13.64 -47.89
C SER A 166 71.86 -14.56 -47.59
N THR A 167 71.59 -15.86 -47.47
CA THR A 167 72.66 -16.86 -47.41
C THR A 167 73.20 -17.06 -48.82
N PHE A 168 74.33 -16.42 -49.12
CA PHE A 168 75.03 -16.60 -50.39
C PHE A 168 76.04 -17.74 -50.26
N ASN A 169 75.81 -18.86 -50.95
CA ASN A 169 76.78 -19.95 -51.01
C ASN A 169 77.93 -19.55 -51.93
N ASN A 170 79.14 -19.48 -51.39
CA ASN A 170 80.33 -19.13 -52.14
C ASN A 170 80.85 -20.36 -52.93
N PRO A 171 80.75 -20.38 -54.27
CA PRO A 171 81.15 -21.53 -55.08
C PRO A 171 82.67 -21.74 -55.14
N THR A 172 83.50 -20.80 -54.66
CA THR A 172 84.96 -20.92 -54.72
C THR A 172 85.53 -21.90 -53.68
N PHE A 173 84.75 -22.32 -52.69
CA PHE A 173 85.20 -23.20 -51.60
C PHE A 173 84.89 -24.69 -51.79
N SER A 174 84.15 -25.08 -52.84
CA SER A 174 83.78 -26.48 -53.07
C SER A 174 84.72 -27.26 -54.00
N GLU A 175 85.73 -26.61 -54.61
CA GLU A 175 86.52 -27.23 -55.68
C GLU A 175 87.95 -27.64 -55.30
N ASN A 176 88.36 -27.53 -54.03
CA ASN A 176 89.67 -28.02 -53.57
C ASN A 176 89.56 -28.81 -52.26
N MET A 177 89.17 -30.08 -52.38
CA MET A 177 89.65 -31.15 -51.49
C MET A 177 89.87 -32.43 -52.27
#